data_AF-A0A934BKZ3-F1
#
_entry.id   AF-A0A934BKZ3-F1
#
_cell.length_a   1.000
_cell.length_b   1.000
_cell.length_c   1.000
_cell.angle_alpha   90.00
_cell.angle_beta   90.00
_cell.angle_gamma   90.00
#
_symmetry.space_group_name_H-M   'P 1'
#
loop_
_entity.id
_entity.type
_entity.pdbx_description
1 polymer ?
#
loop_
_entity_poly.entity_id
_entity_poly.type
_entity_poly.pdbx_seq_one_letter_code
_entity_poly.pdbx_strand_id
1 'polypeptide(L)'
;MKPVALALMGLGAAVGLGAFGMERYVGLLLVGWLIGTLGGVPMALVLQAVFPRFLRRASESMERGPWSSLVVGVLGVLILWLATHVAGQAHGLGKFLGGVASIGLAVVTVFGAAAAYRLLGSRMYFSMNSPRADHAFPSTLLGGVVLSMVVLLPFLGAAVFAVVLTMGLGAGLIALLGRQPKPPVVSPTPPKLS
;
A
#
# COMPACT_ATOMS: atom_id res chain seq x y z
N MET A 1 -49.39 26.43 23.24
CA MET A 1 -47.97 26.04 23.40
C MET A 1 -47.86 24.53 23.26
N LYS A 2 -47.49 23.97 22.09
CA LYS A 2 -47.26 22.50 21.91
C LYS A 2 -46.64 22.00 20.57
N PRO A 3 -46.36 22.79 19.52
CA PRO A 3 -45.68 22.24 18.32
C PRO A 3 -44.15 22.35 18.37
N VAL A 4 -43.58 23.31 19.10
CA VAL A 4 -42.13 23.58 19.11
C VAL A 4 -41.33 22.52 19.89
N ALA A 5 -41.91 21.96 20.96
CA ALA A 5 -41.25 20.93 21.77
C ALA A 5 -41.09 19.59 21.02
N LEU A 6 -42.02 19.27 20.12
CA LEU A 6 -42.02 18.02 19.34
C LEU A 6 -40.96 18.05 18.23
N ALA A 7 -40.73 19.22 17.61
CA ALA A 7 -39.68 19.42 16.61
C ALA A 7 -38.26 19.31 17.22
N LEU A 8 -38.05 19.85 18.43
CA LEU A 8 -36.77 19.76 19.13
C LEU A 8 -36.42 18.33 19.58
N MET A 9 -37.41 17.53 19.99
CA MET A 9 -37.19 16.12 20.33
C MET A 9 -36.86 15.25 19.10
N GLY A 10 -37.48 15.51 17.94
CA GLY A 10 -37.17 14.81 16.69
C GLY A 10 -35.76 15.12 16.15
N LEU A 11 -35.30 16.37 16.31
CA LEU A 11 -33.95 16.78 15.90
C LEU A 11 -32.86 16.12 16.77
N GLY A 12 -33.09 16.00 18.08
CA GLY A 12 -32.17 15.32 19.00
C GLY A 12 -32.04 13.82 18.73
N ALA A 13 -33.14 13.15 18.36
CA ALA A 13 -33.12 11.73 17.99
C ALA A 13 -32.42 11.48 16.65
N ALA A 14 -32.61 12.35 15.65
CA ALA A 14 -31.95 12.23 14.35
C ALA A 14 -30.43 12.48 14.42
N VAL A 15 -29.99 13.43 15.25
CA VAL A 15 -28.56 13.69 15.49
C VAL A 15 -27.92 12.58 16.33
N GLY A 16 -28.64 12.02 17.32
CA GLY A 16 -28.17 10.88 18.12
C GLY A 16 -28.02 9.57 17.31
N LEU A 17 -28.95 9.29 16.38
CA LEU A 17 -28.89 8.13 15.49
C LEU A 17 -27.78 8.24 14.43
N GLY A 18 -27.49 9.45 13.94
CA GLY A 18 -26.35 9.71 13.04
C GLY A 18 -24.99 9.51 13.71
N ALA A 19 -24.86 9.92 14.98
CA ALA A 19 -23.63 9.74 15.76
C ALA A 19 -23.37 8.25 16.11
N PHE A 20 -24.40 7.52 16.54
CA PHE A 20 -24.29 6.09 16.87
C PHE A 20 -23.96 5.19 15.66
N GLY A 21 -24.39 5.59 14.47
CA GLY A 21 -24.01 4.93 13.22
C GLY A 21 -22.55 5.20 12.85
N MET A 22 -22.13 6.48 12.90
CA MET A 22 -20.76 6.85 12.54
C MET A 22 -19.71 6.20 13.44
N GLU A 23 -19.95 6.06 14.75
CA GLU A 23 -18.98 5.38 15.64
C GLU A 23 -18.77 3.91 15.27
N ARG A 24 -19.83 3.20 14.85
CA ARG A 24 -19.70 1.82 14.35
C ARG A 24 -18.97 1.73 13.03
N TYR A 25 -19.22 2.66 12.10
CA TYR A 25 -18.49 2.70 10.83
C TYR A 25 -17.01 3.07 11.03
N VAL A 26 -16.73 4.04 11.90
CA VAL A 26 -15.36 4.42 12.26
C VAL A 26 -14.65 3.26 12.97
N GLY A 27 -15.32 2.56 13.88
CA GLY A 27 -14.79 1.36 14.53
C GLY A 27 -14.49 0.23 13.56
N LEU A 28 -15.40 -0.09 12.64
CA LEU A 28 -15.19 -1.12 11.60
C LEU A 28 -14.08 -0.72 10.62
N LEU A 29 -14.02 0.55 10.23
CA LEU A 29 -12.94 1.08 9.40
C LEU A 29 -11.61 0.95 10.13
N LEU A 30 -11.51 1.39 11.38
CA LEU A 30 -10.29 1.26 12.18
C LEU A 30 -9.87 -0.19 12.36
N VAL A 31 -10.80 -1.11 12.66
CA VAL A 31 -10.50 -2.54 12.82
C VAL A 31 -10.05 -3.17 11.49
N GLY A 32 -10.77 -2.93 10.39
CA GLY A 32 -10.37 -3.42 9.07
C GLY A 32 -9.02 -2.87 8.63
N TRP A 33 -8.74 -1.62 8.99
CA TRP A 33 -7.49 -0.94 8.69
C TRP A 33 -6.33 -1.42 9.58
N LEU A 34 -6.58 -1.70 10.87
CA LEU A 34 -5.64 -2.34 11.78
C LEU A 34 -5.30 -3.75 11.31
N ILE A 35 -6.30 -4.55 10.94
CA ILE A 35 -6.11 -5.91 10.43
C ILE A 35 -5.35 -5.87 9.10
N GLY A 36 -5.64 -4.91 8.22
CA GLY A 36 -4.90 -4.73 6.96
C GLY A 36 -3.44 -4.37 7.17
N THR A 37 -3.13 -3.54 8.17
CA THR A 37 -1.75 -3.11 8.48
C THR A 37 -0.99 -4.17 9.27
N LEU A 38 -1.56 -4.68 10.38
CA LEU A 38 -0.96 -5.75 11.18
C LEU A 38 -0.87 -7.08 10.43
N GLY A 39 -1.87 -7.43 9.61
CA GLY A 39 -1.84 -8.61 8.75
C GLY A 39 -0.96 -8.42 7.51
N GLY A 40 -0.76 -7.18 7.08
CA GLY A 40 0.10 -6.84 5.95
C GLY A 40 1.58 -7.10 6.21
N VAL A 41 2.05 -6.91 7.45
CA VAL A 41 3.46 -7.16 7.82
C VAL A 41 3.87 -8.63 7.69
N PRO A 42 3.20 -9.62 8.34
CA PRO A 42 3.57 -11.03 8.18
C PRO A 42 3.39 -11.50 6.73
N MET A 43 2.36 -11.01 6.02
CA MET A 43 2.19 -11.31 4.60
C MET A 43 3.36 -10.76 3.77
N ALA A 44 3.83 -9.55 4.05
CA ALA A 44 5.00 -8.98 3.39
C ALA A 44 6.27 -9.80 3.66
N LEU A 45 6.46 -10.32 4.88
CA LEU A 45 7.58 -11.21 5.22
C LEU A 45 7.50 -12.54 4.47
N VAL A 46 6.31 -13.14 4.36
CA VAL A 46 6.09 -14.36 3.57
C VAL A 46 6.39 -14.09 2.09
N LEU A 47 5.87 -13.01 1.52
CA LEU A 47 6.16 -12.62 0.14
C LEU A 47 7.65 -12.35 -0.08
N GLN A 48 8.35 -11.84 0.92
CA GLN A 48 9.78 -11.65 0.89
C GLN A 48 10.57 -12.95 0.91
N ALA A 49 10.10 -13.95 1.67
CA ALA A 49 10.68 -15.28 1.66
C ALA A 49 10.43 -16.01 0.33
N VAL A 50 9.22 -15.91 -0.24
CA VAL A 50 8.83 -16.65 -1.45
C VAL A 50 9.34 -15.96 -2.73
N PHE A 51 9.30 -14.63 -2.80
CA PHE A 51 9.61 -13.85 -4.01
C PHE A 51 10.61 -12.71 -3.77
N PRO A 52 11.82 -12.99 -3.23
CA PRO A 52 12.80 -11.96 -2.87
C PRO A 52 13.28 -11.13 -4.08
N ARG A 53 13.33 -11.75 -5.27
CA ARG A 53 13.76 -11.08 -6.51
C ARG A 53 12.74 -10.04 -7.00
N PHE A 54 11.44 -10.32 -6.85
CA PHE A 54 10.40 -9.38 -7.30
C PHE A 54 10.38 -8.13 -6.41
N LEU A 55 10.46 -8.33 -5.09
CA LEU A 55 10.50 -7.25 -4.11
C LEU A 55 11.72 -6.35 -4.28
N ARG A 56 12.89 -6.93 -4.58
CA ARG A 56 14.10 -6.16 -4.85
C ARG A 56 13.97 -5.28 -6.10
N ARG A 57 13.34 -5.79 -7.17
CA ARG A 57 13.06 -5.00 -8.38
C ARG A 57 12.07 -3.87 -8.11
N ALA A 58 11.01 -4.17 -7.37
CA ALA A 58 10.03 -3.17 -6.99
C ALA A 58 10.68 -2.05 -6.16
N SER A 59 11.53 -2.39 -5.17
CA SER A 59 12.26 -1.38 -4.40
C SER A 59 13.24 -0.56 -5.25
N GLU A 60 14.01 -1.20 -6.14
CA GLU A 60 14.95 -0.51 -7.05
C GLU A 60 14.21 0.43 -8.02
N SER A 61 13.03 0.04 -8.51
CA SER A 61 12.17 0.89 -9.34
C SER A 61 11.71 2.14 -8.57
N MET A 62 11.32 1.95 -7.31
CA MET A 62 10.87 3.02 -6.43
C MET A 62 12.01 3.99 -6.06
N GLU A 63 13.25 3.50 -5.97
CA GLU A 63 14.44 4.32 -5.73
C GLU A 63 14.83 5.18 -6.95
N ARG A 64 14.73 4.63 -8.16
CA ARG A 64 15.10 5.35 -9.39
C ARG A 64 14.17 6.50 -9.73
N GLY A 65 12.89 6.40 -9.37
CA GLY A 65 11.88 7.37 -9.75
C GLY A 65 10.65 7.30 -8.86
N PRO A 66 10.66 7.92 -7.67
CA PRO A 66 9.49 7.94 -6.79
C PRO A 66 8.28 8.60 -7.46
N TRP A 67 8.50 9.65 -8.26
CA TRP A 67 7.42 10.31 -8.99
C TRP A 67 6.85 9.45 -10.12
N SER A 68 7.68 8.69 -10.84
CA SER A 68 7.19 7.80 -11.89
C SER A 68 6.40 6.63 -11.33
N SER A 69 6.82 6.05 -10.19
CA SER A 69 6.04 5.00 -9.54
C SER A 69 4.73 5.54 -8.99
N LEU A 70 4.70 6.76 -8.46
CA LEU A 70 3.47 7.41 -8.02
C LEU A 70 2.49 7.61 -9.19
N VAL A 71 2.96 8.19 -10.31
CA VAL A 71 2.12 8.43 -11.50
C VAL A 71 1.57 7.12 -12.07
N VAL A 72 2.41 6.09 -12.21
CA VAL A 72 1.96 4.77 -12.70
C VAL A 72 0.99 4.12 -11.72
N GLY A 73 1.20 4.29 -10.41
CA GLY A 73 0.29 3.84 -9.37
C GLY A 73 -1.08 4.50 -9.46
N VAL A 74 -1.12 5.83 -9.58
CA VAL A 74 -2.36 6.62 -9.73
C VAL A 74 -3.10 6.22 -11.01
N LEU A 75 -2.39 6.14 -12.14
CA LEU A 75 -2.98 5.66 -13.40
C LEU A 75 -3.52 4.24 -13.26
N GLY A 76 -2.77 3.34 -12.63
CA GLY A 76 -3.19 1.97 -12.37
C GLY A 76 -4.48 1.91 -11.55
N VAL A 77 -4.55 2.65 -10.44
CA VAL A 77 -5.75 2.75 -9.60
C VAL A 77 -6.93 3.35 -10.38
N LEU A 78 -6.70 4.41 -11.17
CA LEU A 78 -7.75 5.07 -11.96
C LEU A 78 -8.32 4.14 -13.04
N ILE A 79 -7.44 3.47 -13.80
CA ILE A 79 -7.83 2.49 -14.82
C ILE A 79 -8.63 1.36 -14.17
N LEU A 80 -8.25 0.91 -12.98
CA LEU A 80 -8.94 -0.18 -12.30
C LEU A 80 -10.27 0.24 -11.70
N TRP A 81 -10.34 1.44 -11.12
CA TRP A 81 -11.58 2.02 -10.68
C TRP A 81 -12.56 2.11 -11.85
N LEU A 82 -12.09 2.57 -13.02
CA LEU A 82 -12.90 2.61 -14.23
C LEU A 82 -13.29 1.20 -14.70
N ALA A 83 -12.35 0.26 -14.76
CA ALA A 83 -12.60 -1.11 -15.21
C ALA A 83 -13.60 -1.84 -14.30
N THR A 84 -13.49 -1.68 -12.98
CA THR A 84 -14.43 -2.27 -12.02
C THR A 84 -15.81 -1.61 -12.08
N HIS A 85 -15.87 -0.30 -12.32
CA HIS A 85 -17.14 0.39 -12.47
C HIS A 85 -17.88 -0.05 -13.75
N VAL A 86 -17.16 -0.16 -14.87
CA VAL A 86 -17.69 -0.67 -16.14
C VAL A 86 -18.07 -2.15 -16.03
N ALA A 87 -17.22 -2.98 -15.42
CA ALA A 87 -17.49 -4.40 -15.19
C ALA A 87 -18.67 -4.65 -14.23
N GLY A 88 -18.89 -3.76 -13.26
CA GLY A 88 -20.02 -3.82 -12.34
C GLY A 88 -21.37 -3.59 -13.01
N GLN A 89 -21.39 -2.82 -14.10
CA GLN A 89 -22.58 -2.60 -14.93
C GLN A 89 -22.84 -3.72 -15.93
N ALA A 90 -21.84 -4.57 -16.20
CA ALA A 90 -21.98 -5.71 -17.11
C ALA A 90 -22.58 -6.94 -16.38
N HIS A 91 -23.58 -7.58 -17.00
CA HIS A 91 -24.12 -8.86 -16.51
C HIS A 91 -23.32 -10.05 -17.06
N GLY A 92 -23.12 -11.08 -16.23
CA GLY A 92 -22.44 -12.32 -16.61
C GLY A 92 -20.91 -12.20 -16.68
N LEU A 93 -20.35 -12.32 -17.89
CA LEU A 93 -18.90 -12.40 -18.16
C LEU A 93 -18.11 -11.18 -17.68
N GLY A 94 -18.70 -9.98 -17.76
CA GLY A 94 -18.04 -8.75 -17.32
C GLY A 94 -17.78 -8.71 -15.81
N LYS A 95 -18.74 -9.17 -14.99
CA LYS A 95 -18.55 -9.30 -13.54
C LYS A 95 -17.45 -10.30 -13.16
N PHE A 96 -17.35 -11.42 -13.89
CA PHE A 96 -16.31 -12.42 -13.65
C PHE A 96 -14.91 -11.87 -13.97
N LEU A 97 -14.74 -11.25 -15.15
CA LEU A 97 -13.48 -10.61 -15.54
C LEU A 97 -13.09 -9.48 -14.59
N GLY A 98 -14.06 -8.67 -14.14
CA GLY A 98 -13.84 -7.64 -13.13
C GLY A 98 -13.36 -8.20 -11.79
N GLY A 99 -13.91 -9.34 -11.36
CA GLY A 99 -13.47 -10.05 -10.16
C GLY A 99 -12.05 -10.62 -10.27
N VAL A 100 -11.68 -11.18 -11.42
CA VAL A 100 -10.32 -11.67 -11.65
C VAL A 100 -9.32 -10.51 -11.65
N ALA A 101 -9.67 -9.39 -12.29
CA ALA A 101 -8.84 -8.19 -12.32
C ALA A 101 -8.65 -7.58 -10.93
N SER A 102 -9.69 -7.56 -10.08
CA SER A 102 -9.60 -7.04 -8.72
C SER A 102 -8.71 -7.91 -7.83
N ILE A 103 -8.76 -9.24 -7.96
CA ILE A 103 -7.85 -10.16 -7.27
C ILE A 103 -6.40 -9.92 -7.71
N GLY A 104 -6.16 -9.85 -9.03
CA GLY A 104 -4.83 -9.55 -9.56
C GLY A 104 -4.26 -8.24 -9.01
N LEU A 105 -5.11 -7.20 -8.91
CA LEU A 105 -4.70 -5.94 -8.30
C LEU A 105 -4.44 -6.09 -6.80
N ALA A 106 -5.30 -6.78 -6.05
CA ALA A 106 -5.09 -7.00 -4.63
C ALA A 106 -3.71 -7.63 -4.39
N VAL A 107 -3.34 -8.63 -5.19
CA VAL A 107 -2.01 -9.24 -5.17
C VAL A 107 -0.92 -8.22 -5.46
N VAL A 108 -1.00 -7.47 -6.56
CA VAL A 108 0.00 -6.44 -6.92
C VAL A 108 0.13 -5.36 -5.83
N THR A 109 -0.98 -4.98 -5.21
CA THR A 109 -1.02 -3.98 -4.13
C THR A 109 -0.30 -4.49 -2.89
N VAL A 110 -0.51 -5.76 -2.52
CA VAL A 110 0.19 -6.39 -1.39
C VAL A 110 1.69 -6.49 -1.66
N PHE A 111 2.09 -6.87 -2.89
CA PHE A 111 3.50 -6.85 -3.29
C PHE A 111 4.11 -5.45 -3.25
N GLY A 112 3.34 -4.45 -3.71
CA GLY A 112 3.74 -3.05 -3.68
C GLY A 112 3.91 -2.52 -2.26
N ALA A 113 2.97 -2.83 -1.38
CA ALA A 113 3.05 -2.49 0.04
C ALA A 113 4.28 -3.12 0.71
N ALA A 114 4.56 -4.40 0.42
CA ALA A 114 5.74 -5.09 0.90
C ALA A 114 7.06 -4.46 0.40
N ALA A 115 7.12 -4.03 -0.86
CA ALA A 115 8.26 -3.30 -1.40
C ALA A 115 8.45 -1.94 -0.71
N ALA A 116 7.34 -1.27 -0.39
CA ALA A 116 7.36 0.01 0.29
C ALA A 116 7.80 -0.10 1.75
N TYR A 117 7.35 -1.13 2.48
CA TYR A 117 7.86 -1.45 3.82
C TYR A 117 9.38 -1.64 3.81
N ARG A 118 9.88 -2.43 2.85
CA ARG A 118 11.32 -2.66 2.70
C ARG A 118 12.08 -1.37 2.44
N LEU A 119 11.59 -0.50 1.54
CA LEU A 119 12.25 0.77 1.24
C LEU A 119 12.25 1.73 2.45
N LEU A 120 11.12 1.85 3.14
CA LEU A 120 11.02 2.72 4.30
C LEU A 120 12.01 2.30 5.38
N GLY A 121 12.08 0.99 5.67
CA GLY A 121 13.00 0.48 6.66
C GLY A 121 14.46 0.53 6.23
N SER A 122 14.78 0.33 4.94
CA SER A 122 16.16 0.48 4.46
C SER A 122 16.64 1.92 4.59
N ARG A 123 15.80 2.92 4.27
CA ARG A 123 16.14 4.34 4.47
C ARG A 123 16.33 4.71 5.93
N MET A 124 15.55 4.14 6.84
CA MET A 124 15.74 4.36 8.28
C MET A 124 17.01 3.71 8.81
N TYR A 125 17.32 2.47 8.43
CA TYR A 125 18.58 1.85 8.82
C TYR A 125 19.81 2.55 8.23
N PHE A 126 19.67 3.10 7.02
CA PHE A 126 20.70 3.92 6.39
C PHE A 126 20.95 5.21 7.18
N SER A 127 19.90 5.92 7.64
CA SER A 127 20.09 7.12 8.47
C SER A 127 20.70 6.80 9.85
N MET A 128 20.46 5.60 10.37
CA MET A 128 21.05 5.11 11.61
C MET A 128 22.46 4.52 11.43
N ASN A 129 23.05 4.59 10.23
CA ASN A 129 24.37 4.05 9.90
C ASN A 129 24.55 2.57 10.31
N SER A 130 23.47 1.79 10.28
CA SER A 130 23.48 0.41 10.74
C SER A 130 23.83 -0.56 9.60
N PRO A 131 24.71 -1.56 9.82
CA PRO A 131 25.02 -2.59 8.82
C PRO A 131 23.81 -3.48 8.45
N ARG A 132 22.68 -3.32 9.15
CA ARG A 132 21.42 -4.01 8.84
C ARG A 132 20.65 -3.39 7.66
N ALA A 133 21.10 -2.27 7.10
CA ALA A 133 20.48 -1.62 5.95
C ALA A 133 20.37 -2.54 4.72
N ASP A 134 21.36 -3.43 4.52
CA ASP A 134 21.38 -4.39 3.41
C ASP A 134 20.51 -5.63 3.67
N HIS A 135 20.10 -5.86 4.92
CA HIS A 135 19.36 -7.06 5.30
C HIS A 135 17.86 -6.85 5.03
N ALA A 136 17.33 -7.67 4.13
CA ALA A 136 15.98 -7.54 3.59
C ALA A 136 14.90 -7.76 4.68
N PHE A 137 15.11 -8.70 5.60
CA PHE A 137 14.16 -9.04 6.65
C PHE A 137 13.97 -7.94 7.73
N PRO A 138 15.04 -7.44 8.38
CA PRO A 138 14.89 -6.39 9.40
C PRO A 138 14.39 -5.07 8.81
N SER A 139 14.77 -4.74 7.57
CA SER A 139 14.27 -3.53 6.89
C SER A 139 12.75 -3.59 6.66
N THR A 140 12.21 -4.70 6.15
CA THR A 140 10.74 -4.83 5.99
C THR A 140 10.00 -4.77 7.33
N LEU A 141 10.56 -5.37 8.39
CA LEU A 141 9.94 -5.36 9.71
C LEU A 141 9.90 -3.95 10.30
N LEU A 142 11.02 -3.23 10.25
CA LEU A 142 11.10 -1.84 10.73
C LEU A 142 10.15 -0.93 9.95
N GLY A 143 10.15 -1.03 8.62
CA GLY A 143 9.25 -0.22 7.78
C GLY A 143 7.77 -0.55 8.00
N GLY A 144 7.43 -1.81 8.26
CA GLY A 144 6.08 -2.23 8.64
C GLY A 144 5.64 -1.65 9.98
N VAL A 145 6.51 -1.69 11.01
CA VAL A 145 6.23 -1.11 12.33
C VAL A 145 6.09 0.40 12.24
N VAL A 146 6.98 1.07 11.51
CA VAL A 146 6.95 2.53 11.31
C VAL A 146 5.70 2.94 10.57
N LEU A 147 5.35 2.26 9.48
CA LEU A 147 4.13 2.59 8.75
C LEU A 147 2.90 2.34 9.61
N SER A 148 2.89 1.27 10.42
CA SER A 148 1.81 1.00 11.39
C SER A 148 1.69 2.11 12.45
N MET A 149 2.83 2.68 12.89
CA MET A 149 2.84 3.83 13.81
C MET A 149 2.35 5.12 13.14
N VAL A 150 2.74 5.38 11.89
CA VAL A 150 2.28 6.54 11.12
C VAL A 150 0.78 6.46 10.85
N VAL A 151 0.29 5.26 10.61
CA VAL A 151 -1.12 4.91 10.40
C VAL A 151 -1.97 5.29 11.62
N LEU A 152 -1.46 5.18 12.85
CA LEU A 152 -2.19 5.62 14.06
C LEU A 152 -2.53 7.12 14.10
N LEU A 153 -1.89 7.98 13.28
CA LEU A 153 -2.30 9.37 13.16
C LEU A 153 -3.52 9.52 12.23
N PRO A 154 -4.67 9.97 12.73
CA PRO A 154 -5.86 10.17 11.89
C PRO A 154 -5.58 11.21 10.80
N PHE A 155 -6.11 10.96 9.60
CA PHE A 155 -5.91 11.76 8.36
C PHE A 155 -4.49 11.77 7.78
N LEU A 156 -3.47 12.13 8.58
CA LEU A 156 -2.09 12.20 8.11
C LEU A 156 -1.55 10.81 7.78
N GLY A 157 -1.82 9.83 8.66
CA GLY A 157 -1.47 8.43 8.44
C GLY A 157 -2.16 7.85 7.21
N ALA A 158 -3.44 8.18 7.01
CA ALA A 158 -4.19 7.75 5.83
C ALA A 158 -3.63 8.33 4.53
N ALA A 159 -3.28 9.62 4.51
CA ALA A 159 -2.69 10.26 3.33
C ALA A 159 -1.31 9.66 3.00
N VAL A 160 -0.44 9.53 3.99
CA VAL A 160 0.88 8.92 3.80
C VAL A 160 0.74 7.47 3.35
N PHE A 161 -0.13 6.69 3.99
CA PHE A 161 -0.39 5.31 3.62
C PHE A 161 -0.93 5.19 2.19
N ALA A 162 -1.84 6.08 1.77
CA ALA A 162 -2.34 6.11 0.40
C ALA A 162 -1.24 6.41 -0.62
N VAL A 163 -0.34 7.37 -0.32
CA VAL A 163 0.83 7.68 -1.17
C VAL A 163 1.78 6.48 -1.24
N VAL A 164 2.08 5.87 -0.10
CA VAL A 164 2.99 4.71 -0.01
C VAL A 164 2.41 3.51 -0.76
N LEU A 165 1.11 3.24 -0.63
CA LEU A 165 0.43 2.19 -1.38
C LEU A 165 0.40 2.46 -2.88
N THR A 166 0.09 3.69 -3.29
CA THR A 166 0.05 4.04 -4.73
C THR A 166 1.45 3.95 -5.34
N MET A 167 2.48 4.46 -4.66
CA MET A 167 3.87 4.27 -5.08
C MET A 167 4.27 2.79 -5.13
N GLY A 168 3.91 2.01 -4.12
CA GLY A 168 4.18 0.58 -4.08
C GLY A 168 3.50 -0.16 -5.23
N LEU A 169 2.24 0.16 -5.51
CA LEU A 169 1.46 -0.41 -6.61
C LEU A 169 2.10 -0.08 -7.96
N GLY A 170 2.47 1.18 -8.19
CA GLY A 170 3.15 1.57 -9.42
C GLY A 170 4.54 0.94 -9.56
N ALA A 171 5.30 0.82 -8.47
CA ALA A 171 6.57 0.10 -8.47
C ALA A 171 6.40 -1.39 -8.77
N GLY A 172 5.34 -2.02 -8.24
CA GLY A 172 4.96 -3.40 -8.55
C GLY A 172 4.58 -3.58 -10.02
N LEU A 173 3.76 -2.68 -10.57
CA LEU A 173 3.41 -2.68 -12.00
C LEU A 173 4.65 -2.48 -12.89
N ILE A 174 5.53 -1.54 -12.55
CA ILE A 174 6.79 -1.33 -13.28
C ILE A 174 7.72 -2.55 -13.14
N ALA A 175 7.74 -3.23 -11.99
CA ALA A 175 8.54 -4.45 -11.84
C ALA A 175 7.97 -5.64 -12.63
N LEU A 176 6.65 -5.66 -12.87
CA LEU A 176 5.96 -6.68 -13.64
C LEU A 176 6.05 -6.44 -15.16
N LEU A 177 5.92 -5.18 -15.59
CA LEU A 177 5.87 -4.74 -16.99
C LEU A 177 7.23 -4.27 -17.52
N GLY A 178 8.10 -3.76 -16.65
CA GLY A 178 9.39 -3.20 -17.00
C GLY A 178 10.41 -4.27 -17.33
N ARG A 179 11.16 -4.07 -18.42
CA ARG A 179 12.32 -4.89 -18.76
C ARG A 179 13.33 -4.82 -17.61
N GLN A 180 13.84 -5.99 -17.18
CA GLN A 180 14.84 -6.09 -16.12
C GLN A 180 15.97 -5.07 -16.33
N PRO A 181 16.33 -4.26 -15.33
CA PRO A 181 17.60 -3.56 -15.36
C PRO A 181 18.69 -4.60 -15.46
N LYS A 182 19.48 -4.53 -16.54
CA LYS A 182 20.70 -5.33 -16.69
C LYS A 182 21.56 -5.04 -15.44
N PRO A 183 22.05 -6.07 -14.72
CA PRO A 183 22.93 -5.85 -13.58
C PRO A 183 24.06 -4.90 -14.00
N PRO A 184 24.49 -3.95 -13.15
CA PRO A 184 25.67 -3.16 -13.44
C PRO A 184 26.80 -4.15 -13.73
N VAL A 185 27.34 -4.07 -14.95
CA VAL A 185 28.50 -4.87 -15.35
C VAL A 185 29.62 -4.42 -14.41
N VAL A 186 29.94 -5.27 -13.43
CA VAL A 186 31.10 -5.06 -12.56
C VAL A 186 32.30 -5.11 -13.49
N SER A 187 32.82 -3.93 -13.84
CA SER A 187 34.08 -3.85 -14.58
C SER A 187 35.12 -4.60 -13.76
N PRO A 188 35.79 -5.63 -14.33
CA PRO A 188 36.79 -6.37 -13.58
C PRO A 188 37.88 -5.40 -13.15
N THR A 189 38.02 -5.21 -11.84
CA THR A 189 39.14 -4.49 -11.25
C THR A 189 40.42 -5.12 -11.80
N PRO A 190 41.30 -4.33 -12.47
CA PRO A 190 42.54 -4.88 -13.00
C PRO A 190 43.34 -5.47 -11.84
N PRO A 191 43.96 -6.66 -12.03
CA PRO A 191 44.74 -7.30 -11.00
C PRO A 191 45.82 -6.32 -10.54
N LYS A 192 45.88 -6.09 -9.22
CA LYS A 192 47.01 -5.39 -8.62
C LYS A 192 48.26 -6.22 -8.92
N LEU A 193 49.11 -5.71 -9.81
CA LEU A 193 50.47 -6.20 -9.98
C LEU A 193 51.21 -5.79 -8.70
N SER A 194 51.37 -6.77 -7.79
CA SER A 194 52.35 -6.73 -6.70
C SER A 194 53.65 -7.35 -7.16
#